data_AF-A0A9N8LHJ7-F1
#
_entry.id   AF-A0A9N8LHJ7-F1
#
_cell.length_a   1.000
_cell.length_b   1.000
_cell.length_c   1.000
_cell.angle_alpha   90.00
_cell.angle_beta   90.00
_cell.angle_gamma   90.00
#
_symmetry.space_group_name_H-M   'P 1'
#
loop_
_entity.id
_entity.type
_entity.pdbx_description
1 polymer ?
#
loop_
_entity_poly.entity_id
_entity_poly.type
_entity_poly.pdbx_seq_one_letter_code
_entity_poly.pdbx_strand_id
1 'polypeptide(L)'
;MSTLLSAENLTGRLLFAIPKKGRLYEKCLELLSGADVQFKRAHRLDVALVQNLPIALVFLPAADIPRFVGQGNVDLGITGQDMVAEAGPQIGNLVTEVIELGFGKCKLQVQVPEKVDETAPLADGQSPESRKPIESVEQLVGKKVATSFDTLAGAYFKKLDAEVNEKRKAEGLEVLPPTEIEYVGGSVEAACALGVADGIVDLVESGETMRACGLHPISTLLSSQAVLIRSVTSHPRIEAIRRFSSADLNAPPQPPSSSSSSSSTSEQQPQPPAPTATTTTTSRTTPSAASALIDLITSRIRGVIAADKYVLCQYNVYKTALETVLKITPGRRAATVSPLREDGWSAVSVMVLKGQIAEVMDKLEAAGAEDVLVTALHNCRV
;
A
#
# COMPACT_ATOMS: atom_id res chain seq x y z
N MET A 1 12.30 7.95 -31.84
CA MET A 1 11.63 6.90 -31.02
C MET A 1 12.26 6.92 -29.64
N SER A 2 11.46 7.00 -28.58
CA SER A 2 11.94 7.17 -27.21
C SER A 2 12.79 5.97 -26.76
N THR A 3 14.09 6.19 -26.59
CA THR A 3 15.10 5.23 -26.11
C THR A 3 15.02 4.99 -24.59
N LEU A 4 14.04 5.58 -23.87
CA LEU A 4 13.93 5.49 -22.41
C LEU A 4 13.77 4.05 -21.86
N LEU A 5 13.27 3.12 -22.68
CA LEU A 5 13.06 1.71 -22.31
C LEU A 5 14.24 0.79 -22.70
N SER A 6 15.38 1.33 -23.16
CA SER A 6 16.55 0.48 -23.38
C SER A 6 17.01 -0.11 -22.04
N ALA A 7 17.44 -1.38 -22.06
CA ALA A 7 18.01 -2.03 -20.89
C ALA A 7 19.16 -1.20 -20.28
N GLU A 8 19.89 -0.46 -21.10
CA GLU A 8 20.94 0.48 -20.70
C GLU A 8 20.43 1.60 -19.78
N ASN A 9 19.27 2.20 -20.08
CA ASN A 9 18.69 3.30 -19.28
C ASN A 9 18.12 2.85 -17.93
N LEU A 10 17.80 1.55 -17.80
CA LEU A 10 17.33 0.93 -16.56
C LEU A 10 18.47 0.28 -15.75
N THR A 11 19.66 0.16 -16.33
CA THR A 11 20.81 -0.45 -15.66
C THR A 11 21.28 0.44 -14.51
N GLY A 12 21.53 -0.16 -13.34
CA GLY A 12 21.95 0.56 -12.14
C GLY A 12 20.86 1.38 -11.45
N ARG A 13 19.58 1.14 -11.77
CA ARG A 13 18.44 1.70 -11.05
C ARG A 13 17.65 0.59 -10.38
N LEU A 14 17.09 0.94 -9.23
CA LEU A 14 16.05 0.14 -8.59
C LEU A 14 14.75 0.31 -9.37
N LEU A 15 14.08 -0.79 -9.69
CA LEU A 15 12.77 -0.78 -10.33
C LEU A 15 11.68 -0.83 -9.26
N PHE A 16 10.80 0.16 -9.30
CA PHE A 16 9.70 0.28 -8.35
C PHE A 16 8.37 0.34 -9.10
N ALA A 17 7.60 -0.75 -9.03
CA ALA A 17 6.29 -0.83 -9.64
C ALA A 17 5.21 -0.11 -8.83
N ILE A 18 4.32 0.61 -9.50
CA ILE A 18 3.10 1.15 -8.93
C ILE A 18 1.91 0.89 -9.87
N PRO A 19 0.66 0.91 -9.37
CA PRO A 19 -0.51 0.72 -10.20
C PRO A 19 -0.53 1.75 -11.34
N LYS A 20 -0.87 1.35 -12.56
CA LYS A 20 -0.90 2.26 -13.72
C LYS A 20 -2.15 3.14 -13.79
N LYS A 21 -3.24 2.70 -13.15
CA LYS A 21 -4.57 3.32 -13.09
C LYS A 21 -5.39 2.67 -11.97
N GLY A 22 -6.60 3.16 -11.75
CA GLY A 22 -7.56 2.60 -10.79
C GLY A 22 -7.49 3.25 -9.42
N ARG A 23 -8.26 2.71 -8.46
CA ARG A 23 -8.49 3.33 -7.14
C ARG A 23 -7.24 3.60 -6.29
N LEU A 24 -6.17 2.82 -6.48
CA LEU A 24 -4.93 3.00 -5.72
C LEU A 24 -4.00 4.07 -6.32
N TYR A 25 -4.21 4.45 -7.59
CA TYR A 25 -3.23 5.20 -8.37
C TYR A 25 -2.90 6.58 -7.78
N GLU A 26 -3.90 7.43 -7.60
CA GLU A 26 -3.70 8.80 -7.11
C GLU A 26 -3.05 8.81 -5.72
N LYS A 27 -3.49 7.92 -4.83
CA LYS A 27 -2.88 7.77 -3.50
C LYS A 27 -1.44 7.29 -3.55
N CYS A 28 -1.06 6.44 -4.51
CA CYS A 28 0.34 6.10 -4.73
C CYS A 28 1.15 7.32 -5.16
N LEU A 29 0.61 8.19 -6.03
CA LEU A 29 1.29 9.41 -6.46
C LEU A 29 1.49 10.40 -5.32
N GLU A 30 0.46 10.63 -4.51
CA GLU A 30 0.53 11.46 -3.29
C GLU A 30 1.60 10.92 -2.32
N LEU A 31 1.61 9.61 -2.09
CA LEU A 31 2.57 8.95 -1.22
C LEU A 31 4.02 9.12 -1.70
N LEU A 32 4.26 8.89 -3.00
CA LEU A 32 5.57 9.05 -3.62
C LEU A 32 6.04 10.51 -3.59
N SER A 33 5.14 11.45 -3.84
CA SER A 33 5.42 12.88 -3.73
C SER A 33 5.83 13.26 -2.30
N GLY A 34 5.06 12.82 -1.29
CA GLY A 34 5.41 13.04 0.12
C GLY A 34 6.71 12.35 0.54
N ALA A 35 7.08 11.25 -0.12
CA ALA A 35 8.35 10.54 0.07
C ALA A 35 9.51 11.17 -0.73
N ASP A 36 9.29 12.33 -1.35
CA ASP A 36 10.27 13.03 -2.19
C ASP A 36 10.81 12.11 -3.29
N VAL A 37 9.92 11.43 -4.02
CA VAL A 37 10.24 10.67 -5.23
C VAL A 37 9.81 11.51 -6.43
N GLN A 38 10.74 12.27 -7.00
CA GLN A 38 10.45 13.25 -8.04
C GLN A 38 10.61 12.63 -9.43
N PHE A 39 9.54 12.59 -10.21
CA PHE A 39 9.55 12.03 -11.55
C PHE A 39 8.59 12.76 -12.47
N LYS A 40 8.82 12.62 -13.78
CA LYS A 40 7.88 13.05 -14.82
C LYS A 40 7.59 11.88 -15.74
N ARG A 41 6.33 11.46 -15.81
CA ARG A 41 5.88 10.42 -16.73
C ARG A 41 5.51 11.04 -18.07
N ALA A 42 6.14 10.59 -19.16
CA ALA A 42 5.74 11.00 -20.49
C ALA A 42 4.44 10.30 -20.92
N HIS A 43 3.65 10.96 -21.76
CA HIS A 43 2.40 10.41 -22.26
C HIS A 43 2.67 9.10 -23.03
N ARG A 44 1.92 8.02 -22.70
CA ARG A 44 2.04 6.65 -23.27
C ARG A 44 3.26 5.82 -22.87
N LEU A 45 4.09 6.25 -21.92
CA LEU A 45 5.15 5.40 -21.37
C LEU A 45 4.72 4.79 -20.04
N ASP A 46 4.99 3.50 -19.86
CA ASP A 46 4.77 2.77 -18.61
C ASP A 46 6.01 2.77 -17.71
N VAL A 47 6.98 3.64 -18.00
CA VAL A 47 8.18 3.83 -17.18
C VAL A 47 8.49 5.32 -17.04
N ALA A 48 8.89 5.72 -15.84
CA ALA A 48 9.40 7.07 -15.56
C ALA A 48 10.69 7.01 -14.72
N LEU A 49 11.71 7.73 -15.14
CA LEU A 49 12.94 7.85 -14.37
C LEU A 49 12.73 8.85 -13.22
N VAL A 50 13.15 8.45 -12.02
CA VAL A 50 13.20 9.35 -10.87
C VAL A 50 14.43 10.25 -11.00
N GLN A 51 14.23 11.54 -10.78
CA GLN A 51 15.20 12.61 -11.03
C GLN A 51 16.20 12.75 -9.87
N ASN A 52 15.74 12.55 -8.64
CA ASN A 52 16.51 12.78 -7.42
C ASN A 52 17.01 11.48 -6.75
N LEU A 53 16.68 10.31 -7.28
CA LEU A 53 17.08 9.00 -6.75
C LEU A 53 17.37 8.00 -7.88
N PRO A 54 18.24 6.99 -7.66
CA PRO A 54 18.55 5.96 -8.64
C PRO A 54 17.42 4.91 -8.73
N ILE A 55 16.21 5.39 -9.04
CA ILE A 55 14.97 4.62 -9.15
C ILE A 55 14.39 4.84 -10.54
N ALA A 56 13.71 3.82 -11.08
CA ALA A 56 12.78 3.95 -12.18
C ALA A 56 11.42 3.42 -11.74
N LEU A 57 10.39 4.25 -11.88
CA LEU A 57 9.01 3.83 -11.64
C LEU A 57 8.50 3.04 -12.84
N VAL A 58 7.85 1.91 -12.57
CA VAL A 58 7.21 1.05 -13.57
C VAL A 58 5.70 1.04 -13.31
N PHE A 59 4.90 1.42 -14.29
CA PHE A 59 3.45 1.53 -14.15
C PHE A 59 2.80 0.26 -14.68
N LEU A 60 2.31 -0.59 -13.80
CA LEU A 60 1.76 -1.91 -14.14
C LEU A 60 0.28 -2.04 -13.70
N PRO A 61 -0.52 -2.95 -14.30
CA PRO A 61 -1.78 -3.39 -13.69
C PRO A 61 -1.53 -3.90 -12.27
N ALA A 62 -2.40 -3.56 -11.32
CA ALA A 62 -2.20 -3.94 -9.91
C ALA A 62 -2.09 -5.47 -9.71
N ALA A 63 -2.85 -6.24 -10.48
CA ALA A 63 -2.82 -7.71 -10.50
C ALA A 63 -1.48 -8.29 -10.97
N ASP A 64 -0.74 -7.58 -11.82
CA ASP A 64 0.54 -8.07 -12.35
C ASP A 64 1.71 -7.77 -11.39
N ILE A 65 1.60 -6.73 -10.56
CA ILE A 65 2.69 -6.26 -9.68
C ILE A 65 3.25 -7.38 -8.79
N PRO A 66 2.45 -8.21 -8.09
CA PRO A 66 2.97 -9.33 -7.30
C PRO A 66 3.87 -10.27 -8.11
N ARG A 67 3.48 -10.58 -9.35
CA ARG A 67 4.24 -11.49 -10.22
C ARG A 67 5.56 -10.87 -10.66
N PHE A 68 5.56 -9.62 -11.11
CA PHE A 68 6.78 -8.92 -11.51
C PHE A 68 7.76 -8.76 -10.35
N VAL A 69 7.26 -8.51 -9.14
CA VAL A 69 8.09 -8.43 -7.94
C VAL A 69 8.58 -9.82 -7.50
N GLY A 70 7.70 -10.81 -7.40
CA GLY A 70 8.06 -12.16 -6.96
C GLY A 70 9.07 -12.86 -7.88
N GLN A 71 8.98 -12.62 -9.19
CA GLN A 71 9.93 -13.16 -10.18
C GLN A 71 11.25 -12.37 -10.25
N GLY A 72 11.38 -11.28 -9.48
CA GLY A 72 12.56 -10.43 -9.45
C GLY A 72 12.70 -9.54 -10.68
N ASN A 73 11.71 -9.46 -11.58
CA ASN A 73 11.73 -8.53 -12.70
C ASN A 73 11.70 -7.06 -12.24
N VAL A 74 11.12 -6.82 -11.05
CA VAL A 74 11.01 -5.54 -10.35
C VAL A 74 11.38 -5.75 -8.88
N ASP A 75 11.99 -4.75 -8.25
CA ASP A 75 12.57 -4.89 -6.91
C ASP A 75 11.56 -4.54 -5.79
N LEU A 76 10.74 -3.51 -6.03
CA LEU A 76 9.70 -3.02 -5.12
C LEU A 76 8.37 -2.84 -5.86
N GLY A 77 7.24 -2.96 -5.16
CA GLY A 77 5.92 -2.75 -5.75
C GLY A 77 4.89 -2.20 -4.76
N ILE A 78 3.97 -1.34 -5.20
CA ILE A 78 2.74 -1.04 -4.45
C ILE A 78 1.56 -1.73 -5.13
N THR A 79 0.80 -2.53 -4.38
CA THR A 79 -0.43 -3.18 -4.85
C THR A 79 -1.38 -3.42 -3.67
N GLY A 80 -2.51 -4.10 -3.87
CA GLY A 80 -3.40 -4.53 -2.79
C GLY A 80 -3.00 -5.89 -2.21
N GLN A 81 -3.25 -6.11 -0.92
CA GLN A 81 -3.05 -7.42 -0.28
C GLN A 81 -3.90 -8.52 -0.93
N ASP A 82 -5.10 -8.15 -1.41
CA ASP A 82 -5.92 -8.99 -2.28
C ASP A 82 -5.15 -9.52 -3.49
N MET A 83 -4.48 -8.65 -4.24
CA MET A 83 -3.71 -9.04 -5.43
C MET A 83 -2.50 -9.93 -5.08
N VAL A 84 -1.85 -9.67 -3.94
CA VAL A 84 -0.73 -10.53 -3.47
C VAL A 84 -1.25 -11.92 -3.16
N ALA A 85 -2.37 -12.03 -2.45
CA ALA A 85 -2.98 -13.29 -2.09
C ALA A 85 -3.56 -14.03 -3.31
N GLU A 86 -4.14 -13.29 -4.26
CA GLU A 86 -4.70 -13.80 -5.51
C GLU A 86 -3.63 -14.37 -6.45
N ALA A 87 -2.41 -13.81 -6.45
CA ALA A 87 -1.29 -14.36 -7.21
C ALA A 87 -0.89 -15.78 -6.77
N GLY A 88 -1.44 -16.26 -5.65
CA GLY A 88 -1.31 -17.61 -5.15
C GLY A 88 0.04 -17.90 -4.48
N PRO A 89 0.19 -19.06 -3.81
CA PRO A 89 1.36 -19.37 -3.00
C PRO A 89 2.69 -19.37 -3.77
N GLN A 90 2.65 -19.69 -5.08
CA GLN A 90 3.85 -19.74 -5.92
C GLN A 90 4.49 -18.36 -6.09
N ILE A 91 3.68 -17.30 -6.13
CA ILE A 91 4.16 -15.92 -6.24
C ILE A 91 4.23 -15.25 -4.87
N GLY A 92 3.20 -15.43 -4.03
CA GLY A 92 3.13 -14.85 -2.68
C GLY A 92 4.34 -15.21 -1.82
N ASN A 93 4.84 -16.45 -1.90
CA ASN A 93 6.03 -16.88 -1.15
C ASN A 93 7.35 -16.24 -1.66
N LEU A 94 7.33 -15.63 -2.85
CA LEU A 94 8.48 -14.91 -3.41
C LEU A 94 8.43 -13.41 -3.13
N VAL A 95 7.42 -12.96 -2.37
CA VAL A 95 7.17 -11.56 -2.05
C VAL A 95 7.21 -11.39 -0.53
N THR A 96 7.79 -10.29 -0.08
CA THR A 96 7.69 -9.85 1.32
C THR A 96 6.84 -8.59 1.39
N GLU A 97 5.77 -8.61 2.18
CA GLU A 97 5.05 -7.40 2.57
C GLU A 97 5.91 -6.58 3.54
N VAL A 98 6.28 -5.37 3.14
CA VAL A 98 7.23 -4.51 3.87
C VAL A 98 6.48 -3.57 4.83
N ILE A 99 5.39 -2.96 4.35
CA ILE A 99 4.59 -2.02 5.12
C ILE A 99 3.18 -1.90 4.54
N GLU A 100 2.19 -1.92 5.42
CA GLU A 100 0.81 -1.54 5.11
C GLU A 100 0.70 -0.02 4.92
N LEU A 101 0.11 0.42 3.81
CA LEU A 101 0.10 1.82 3.44
C LEU A 101 -1.10 2.60 4.01
N GLY A 102 -2.09 1.91 4.58
CA GLY A 102 -3.21 2.54 5.29
C GLY A 102 -4.31 3.12 4.41
N PHE A 103 -4.24 2.98 3.08
CA PHE A 103 -5.26 3.40 2.13
C PHE A 103 -5.73 2.23 1.24
N GLY A 104 -6.78 2.44 0.46
CA GLY A 104 -7.33 1.41 -0.45
C GLY A 104 -7.98 0.25 0.30
N LYS A 105 -8.53 0.51 1.50
CA LYS A 105 -9.15 -0.51 2.34
C LYS A 105 -10.39 -1.08 1.67
N CYS A 106 -10.54 -2.40 1.65
CA CYS A 106 -11.71 -3.09 1.13
C CYS A 106 -11.80 -4.49 1.73
N LYS A 107 -12.91 -5.17 1.47
CA LYS A 107 -13.13 -6.57 1.84
C LYS A 107 -13.46 -7.36 0.59
N LEU A 108 -12.83 -8.51 0.38
CA LEU A 108 -13.28 -9.47 -0.62
C LEU A 108 -14.42 -10.26 0.01
N GLN A 109 -15.63 -10.18 -0.55
CA GLN A 109 -16.83 -10.71 0.08
C GLN A 109 -17.61 -11.61 -0.85
N VAL A 110 -18.22 -12.65 -0.28
CA VAL A 110 -19.29 -13.40 -0.94
C VAL A 110 -20.56 -12.58 -0.87
N GLN A 111 -21.20 -12.38 -2.01
CA GLN A 111 -22.43 -11.60 -2.13
C GLN A 111 -23.47 -12.36 -2.96
N VAL A 112 -24.74 -12.19 -2.62
CA VAL A 112 -25.86 -12.87 -3.26
C VAL A 112 -27.04 -11.92 -3.48
N PRO A 113 -27.94 -12.21 -4.43
CA PRO A 113 -29.13 -11.38 -4.66
C PRO A 113 -30.00 -11.23 -3.40
N GLU A 114 -30.37 -10.00 -3.06
CA GLU A 114 -31.27 -9.67 -1.94
C GLU A 114 -32.71 -10.12 -2.21
N LYS A 115 -33.13 -10.05 -3.48
CA LYS A 115 -34.44 -10.50 -3.93
C LYS A 115 -34.26 -11.44 -5.09
N VAL A 116 -34.92 -12.58 -5.02
CA VAL A 116 -35.02 -13.51 -6.14
C VAL A 116 -36.44 -13.39 -6.69
N ASP A 117 -36.58 -13.14 -7.99
CA ASP A 117 -37.90 -13.17 -8.63
C ASP A 117 -38.35 -14.63 -8.76
N GLU A 118 -39.11 -15.11 -7.79
CA GLU A 118 -39.65 -16.47 -7.79
C GLU A 118 -40.56 -16.74 -9.00
N THR A 119 -41.09 -15.69 -9.65
CA THR A 119 -42.04 -15.74 -10.76
C THR A 119 -41.41 -15.69 -12.15
N ALA A 120 -40.11 -15.41 -12.27
CA ALA A 120 -39.41 -15.38 -13.55
C ALA A 120 -39.48 -16.76 -14.29
N PRO A 121 -39.27 -16.84 -15.61
CA PRO A 121 -39.13 -18.13 -16.31
C PRO A 121 -37.83 -18.85 -15.91
N LEU A 122 -37.82 -20.19 -15.81
CA LEU A 122 -36.58 -20.94 -15.51
C LEU A 122 -35.69 -20.85 -16.75
N ALA A 123 -34.45 -20.42 -16.60
CA ALA A 123 -33.46 -20.58 -17.67
C ALA A 123 -33.13 -22.08 -17.83
N ASP A 124 -32.70 -22.49 -19.03
CA ASP A 124 -32.31 -23.88 -19.28
C ASP A 124 -31.24 -24.32 -18.26
N GLY A 125 -31.55 -25.38 -17.50
CA GLY A 125 -30.67 -25.94 -16.48
C GLY A 125 -30.87 -25.42 -15.04
N GLN A 126 -31.79 -24.48 -14.79
CA GLN A 126 -32.10 -24.02 -13.42
C GLN A 126 -33.14 -24.92 -12.73
N SER A 127 -32.88 -25.27 -11.47
CA SER A 127 -33.83 -25.98 -10.58
C SER A 127 -34.76 -24.99 -9.87
N PRO A 128 -36.02 -25.34 -9.52
CA PRO A 128 -36.87 -24.51 -8.65
C PRO A 128 -36.18 -24.12 -7.32
N GLU A 129 -35.26 -24.95 -6.81
CA GLU A 129 -34.49 -24.66 -5.59
C GLU A 129 -33.43 -23.55 -5.78
N SER A 130 -33.02 -23.26 -7.02
CA SER A 130 -32.13 -22.15 -7.34
C SER A 130 -32.81 -20.77 -7.17
N ARG A 131 -34.12 -20.73 -6.91
CA ARG A 131 -34.90 -19.50 -6.69
C ARG A 131 -35.11 -19.08 -5.25
N LYS A 132 -34.72 -19.90 -4.29
CA LYS A 132 -34.85 -19.50 -2.88
C LYS A 132 -33.77 -18.46 -2.54
N PRO A 133 -34.10 -17.42 -1.75
CA PRO A 133 -33.10 -16.49 -1.23
C PRO A 133 -31.95 -17.27 -0.57
N ILE A 134 -30.74 -16.85 -0.91
CA ILE A 134 -29.52 -17.38 -0.30
C ILE A 134 -29.19 -16.47 0.87
N GLU A 135 -29.14 -17.05 2.07
CA GLU A 135 -28.88 -16.34 3.33
C GLU A 135 -27.54 -16.76 3.95
N SER A 136 -27.02 -17.93 3.58
CA SER A 136 -25.78 -18.49 4.12
C SER A 136 -24.86 -19.01 3.01
N VAL A 137 -23.56 -19.03 3.28
CA VAL A 137 -22.56 -19.46 2.29
C VAL A 137 -22.64 -20.96 1.97
N GLU A 138 -23.11 -21.78 2.91
CA GLU A 138 -23.28 -23.21 2.72
C GLU A 138 -24.30 -23.52 1.61
N GLN A 139 -25.26 -22.62 1.37
CA GLN A 139 -26.25 -22.74 0.30
C GLN A 139 -25.67 -22.46 -1.09
N LEU A 140 -24.43 -21.98 -1.19
CA LEU A 140 -23.69 -21.85 -2.45
C LEU A 140 -22.87 -23.10 -2.80
N VAL A 141 -22.79 -24.10 -1.90
CA VAL A 141 -22.07 -25.35 -2.20
C VAL A 141 -22.73 -26.07 -3.38
N GLY A 142 -21.95 -26.35 -4.41
CA GLY A 142 -22.42 -26.99 -5.65
C GLY A 142 -23.15 -26.05 -6.61
N LYS A 143 -23.15 -24.74 -6.34
CA LYS A 143 -23.69 -23.69 -7.22
C LYS A 143 -22.59 -22.99 -8.01
N LYS A 144 -22.97 -22.03 -8.86
CA LYS A 144 -22.04 -21.19 -9.62
C LYS A 144 -21.72 -19.89 -8.89
N VAL A 145 -20.44 -19.54 -8.84
CA VAL A 145 -19.97 -18.30 -8.23
C VAL A 145 -19.06 -17.54 -9.20
N ALA A 146 -19.44 -16.32 -9.55
CA ALA A 146 -18.65 -15.48 -10.46
C ALA A 146 -17.65 -14.60 -9.71
N THR A 147 -16.42 -14.48 -10.22
CA THR A 147 -15.39 -13.63 -9.61
C THR A 147 -14.25 -13.30 -10.56
N SER A 148 -13.49 -12.24 -10.26
CA SER A 148 -12.15 -12.01 -10.83
C SER A 148 -11.01 -12.56 -9.96
N PHE A 149 -11.34 -13.18 -8.82
CA PHE A 149 -10.42 -13.72 -7.81
C PHE A 149 -10.55 -15.24 -7.71
N ASP A 150 -10.21 -15.94 -8.81
CA ASP A 150 -10.44 -17.38 -8.95
C ASP A 150 -9.60 -18.21 -7.97
N THR A 151 -8.40 -17.76 -7.63
CA THR A 151 -7.50 -18.44 -6.71
C THR A 151 -8.03 -18.37 -5.30
N LEU A 152 -8.41 -17.17 -4.84
CA LEU A 152 -8.95 -16.99 -3.49
C LEU A 152 -10.35 -17.56 -3.32
N ALA A 153 -11.25 -17.33 -4.28
CA ALA A 153 -12.59 -17.90 -4.25
C ALA A 153 -12.54 -19.43 -4.34
N GLY A 154 -11.73 -19.98 -5.25
CA GLY A 154 -11.56 -21.43 -5.37
C GLY A 154 -11.03 -22.07 -4.09
N ALA A 155 -10.04 -21.46 -3.42
CA ALA A 155 -9.55 -21.95 -2.13
C ALA A 155 -10.62 -21.88 -1.03
N TYR A 156 -11.40 -20.79 -0.98
CA TYR A 156 -12.49 -20.60 -0.03
C TYR A 156 -13.59 -21.66 -0.19
N PHE A 157 -14.13 -21.79 -1.41
CA PHE A 157 -15.23 -22.73 -1.69
C PHE A 157 -14.78 -24.18 -1.62
N LYS A 158 -13.55 -24.52 -2.03
CA LYS A 158 -13.03 -25.89 -1.85
C LYS A 158 -13.03 -26.33 -0.38
N LYS A 159 -12.69 -25.43 0.53
CA LYS A 159 -12.75 -25.69 1.97
C LYS A 159 -14.19 -25.86 2.44
N LEU A 160 -15.07 -24.95 2.04
CA LEU A 160 -16.49 -24.97 2.39
C LEU A 160 -17.21 -26.22 1.86
N ASP A 161 -16.94 -26.61 0.62
CA ASP A 161 -17.47 -27.82 -0.02
C ASP A 161 -17.12 -29.07 0.79
N ALA A 162 -15.88 -29.15 1.31
CA ALA A 162 -15.44 -30.28 2.13
C ALA A 162 -16.17 -30.31 3.48
N GLU A 163 -16.26 -29.17 4.17
CA GLU A 163 -16.93 -29.05 5.48
C GLU A 163 -18.43 -29.38 5.39
N VAL A 164 -19.13 -28.85 4.38
CA VAL A 164 -20.55 -29.11 4.16
C VAL A 164 -20.79 -30.58 3.79
N ASN A 165 -19.97 -31.15 2.91
CA ASN A 165 -20.14 -32.55 2.50
C ASN A 165 -19.76 -33.55 3.59
N GLU A 166 -18.81 -33.23 4.48
CA GLU A 166 -18.52 -34.04 5.66
C GLU A 166 -19.74 -34.10 6.59
N LYS A 167 -20.37 -32.94 6.86
CA LYS A 167 -21.60 -32.87 7.66
C LYS A 167 -22.76 -33.64 7.03
N ARG A 168 -22.98 -33.47 5.72
CA ARG A 168 -24.03 -34.19 4.97
C ARG A 168 -23.83 -35.70 5.02
N LYS A 169 -22.59 -36.19 4.88
CA LYS A 169 -22.27 -37.62 5.02
C LYS A 169 -22.59 -38.14 6.42
N ALA A 170 -22.27 -37.38 7.47
CA ALA A 170 -22.59 -37.75 8.85
C ALA A 170 -24.11 -37.82 9.11
N GLU A 171 -24.89 -37.02 8.38
CA GLU A 171 -26.36 -37.00 8.41
C GLU A 171 -27.00 -38.02 7.43
N GLY A 172 -26.21 -38.79 6.68
CA GLY A 172 -26.71 -39.77 5.71
C GLY A 172 -27.27 -39.15 4.42
N LEU A 173 -26.98 -37.87 4.15
CA LEU A 173 -27.41 -37.15 2.96
C LEU A 173 -26.42 -37.31 1.79
N GLU A 174 -26.93 -37.18 0.56
CA GLU A 174 -26.09 -37.22 -0.64
C GLU A 174 -25.09 -36.06 -0.69
N VAL A 175 -23.89 -36.35 -1.19
CA VAL A 175 -22.80 -35.40 -1.39
C VAL A 175 -23.17 -34.44 -2.52
N LEU A 176 -23.02 -33.14 -2.28
CA LEU A 176 -23.21 -32.11 -3.29
C LEU A 176 -22.01 -32.05 -4.25
N PRO A 177 -22.24 -31.66 -5.51
CA PRO A 177 -21.14 -31.40 -6.45
C PRO A 177 -20.24 -30.25 -5.93
N PRO A 178 -19.00 -30.15 -6.44
CA PRO A 178 -18.13 -29.01 -6.10
C PRO A 178 -18.72 -27.70 -6.62
N THR A 179 -18.48 -26.62 -5.88
CA THR A 179 -18.84 -25.26 -6.31
C THR A 179 -18.07 -24.89 -7.58
N GLU A 180 -18.77 -24.33 -8.57
CA GLU A 180 -18.20 -23.94 -9.85
C GLU A 180 -17.79 -22.46 -9.81
N ILE A 181 -16.49 -22.20 -9.97
CA ILE A 181 -15.94 -20.83 -9.99
C ILE A 181 -15.84 -20.35 -11.43
N GLU A 182 -16.64 -19.35 -11.77
CA GLU A 182 -16.67 -18.74 -13.10
C GLU A 182 -15.84 -17.45 -13.09
N TYR A 183 -14.79 -17.40 -13.92
CA TYR A 183 -13.97 -16.21 -14.02
C TYR A 183 -14.66 -15.11 -14.83
N VAL A 184 -14.83 -13.94 -14.22
CA VAL A 184 -15.40 -12.74 -14.83
C VAL A 184 -14.44 -11.57 -14.64
N GLY A 185 -13.77 -11.16 -15.71
CA GLY A 185 -12.72 -10.13 -15.67
C GLY A 185 -13.20 -8.68 -15.44
N GLY A 186 -14.50 -8.45 -15.31
CA GLY A 186 -15.09 -7.13 -15.06
C GLY A 186 -16.62 -7.16 -15.02
N SER A 187 -17.21 -6.18 -14.35
CA SER A 187 -18.67 -6.10 -14.12
C SER A 187 -19.25 -7.34 -13.46
N VAL A 188 -18.56 -7.84 -12.43
CA VAL A 188 -18.94 -9.04 -11.67
C VAL A 188 -20.33 -8.86 -11.05
N GLU A 189 -20.70 -7.65 -10.67
CA GLU A 189 -22.01 -7.27 -10.11
C GLU A 189 -23.21 -7.63 -11.01
N ALA A 190 -22.99 -7.75 -12.33
CA ALA A 190 -24.05 -8.12 -13.28
C ALA A 190 -24.24 -9.64 -13.42
N ALA A 191 -23.29 -10.46 -12.95
CA ALA A 191 -23.26 -11.89 -13.22
C ALA A 191 -24.54 -12.61 -12.76
N CYS A 192 -25.04 -12.29 -11.55
CA CYS A 192 -26.27 -12.89 -11.05
C CYS A 192 -27.51 -12.46 -11.83
N ALA A 193 -27.64 -11.16 -12.14
CA ALA A 193 -28.78 -10.64 -12.90
C ALA A 193 -28.83 -11.20 -14.33
N LEU A 194 -27.68 -11.55 -14.91
CA LEU A 194 -27.56 -12.16 -16.23
C LEU A 194 -27.68 -13.70 -16.21
N GLY A 195 -27.89 -14.31 -15.04
CA GLY A 195 -28.00 -15.77 -14.90
C GLY A 195 -26.69 -16.53 -15.08
N VAL A 196 -25.54 -15.85 -14.99
CA VAL A 196 -24.20 -16.46 -15.11
C VAL A 196 -23.79 -17.18 -13.83
N ALA A 197 -24.24 -16.68 -12.66
CA ALA A 197 -23.89 -17.24 -11.36
C ALA A 197 -25.00 -17.05 -10.32
N ASP A 198 -25.02 -17.92 -9.30
CA ASP A 198 -25.95 -17.85 -8.17
C ASP A 198 -25.47 -16.88 -7.07
N GLY A 199 -24.16 -16.61 -7.04
CA GLY A 199 -23.52 -15.64 -6.16
C GLY A 199 -22.25 -15.08 -6.78
N ILE A 200 -21.67 -14.08 -6.14
CA ILE A 200 -20.40 -13.49 -6.59
C ILE A 200 -19.39 -13.40 -5.46
N VAL A 201 -18.12 -13.31 -5.83
CA VAL A 201 -17.04 -12.87 -4.95
C VAL A 201 -16.39 -11.64 -5.57
N ASP A 202 -16.50 -10.50 -4.89
CA ASP A 202 -15.91 -9.25 -5.36
C ASP A 202 -15.50 -8.33 -4.20
N LEU A 203 -14.69 -7.31 -4.54
CA LEU A 203 -14.21 -6.31 -3.60
C LEU A 203 -15.30 -5.30 -3.23
N VAL A 204 -15.48 -5.10 -1.94
CA VAL A 204 -16.43 -4.16 -1.36
C VAL A 204 -15.69 -3.12 -0.50
N GLU A 205 -15.91 -1.84 -0.83
CA GLU A 205 -15.44 -0.70 -0.01
C GLU A 205 -16.61 -0.11 0.81
N SER A 206 -17.48 0.71 0.19
CA SER A 206 -18.72 1.20 0.82
C SER A 206 -19.92 0.24 0.65
N GLY A 207 -19.86 -0.61 -0.39
CA GLY A 207 -20.95 -1.51 -0.80
C GLY A 207 -22.10 -0.83 -1.51
N GLU A 208 -22.00 0.45 -1.86
CA GLU A 208 -23.08 1.18 -2.56
C GLU A 208 -23.38 0.60 -3.93
N THR A 209 -22.34 0.30 -4.74
CA THR A 209 -22.49 -0.31 -6.07
C THR A 209 -23.22 -1.64 -6.00
N MET A 210 -22.82 -2.51 -5.07
CA MET A 210 -23.39 -3.84 -4.95
C MET A 210 -24.85 -3.81 -4.49
N ARG A 211 -25.18 -2.94 -3.53
CA ARG A 211 -26.57 -2.71 -3.12
C ARG A 211 -27.43 -2.17 -4.27
N ALA A 212 -26.89 -1.26 -5.10
CA ALA A 212 -27.60 -0.75 -6.27
C ALA A 212 -27.89 -1.84 -7.31
N CYS A 213 -27.04 -2.87 -7.38
CA CYS A 213 -27.25 -4.07 -8.19
C CYS A 213 -28.13 -5.14 -7.50
N GLY A 214 -28.69 -4.85 -6.32
CA GLY A 214 -29.54 -5.77 -5.58
C GLY A 214 -28.77 -6.93 -4.93
N LEU A 215 -27.47 -6.74 -4.63
CA LEU A 215 -26.63 -7.72 -3.96
C LEU A 215 -26.39 -7.32 -2.51
N HIS A 216 -26.24 -8.32 -1.64
CA HIS A 216 -25.85 -8.13 -0.25
C HIS A 216 -24.74 -9.11 0.17
N PRO A 217 -23.79 -8.68 1.02
CA PRO A 217 -22.70 -9.54 1.47
C PRO A 217 -23.16 -10.52 2.55
N ILE A 218 -22.75 -11.79 2.42
CA ILE A 218 -23.06 -12.88 3.37
C ILE A 218 -21.81 -13.47 4.04
N SER A 219 -20.62 -13.23 3.50
CA SER A 219 -19.35 -13.65 4.12
C SER A 219 -18.18 -12.80 3.63
N THR A 220 -17.08 -12.79 4.39
CA THR A 220 -15.85 -12.08 4.04
C THR A 220 -14.70 -13.07 3.92
N LEU A 221 -14.05 -13.12 2.76
CA LEU A 221 -12.88 -13.95 2.49
C LEU A 221 -11.62 -13.33 3.09
N LEU A 222 -11.41 -12.04 2.84
CA LEU A 222 -10.25 -11.31 3.33
C LEU A 222 -10.54 -9.82 3.46
N SER A 223 -9.84 -9.17 4.38
CA SER A 223 -9.71 -7.71 4.40
C SER A 223 -8.40 -7.32 3.73
N SER A 224 -8.43 -6.31 2.88
CA SER A 224 -7.30 -5.87 2.04
C SER A 224 -7.09 -4.37 2.21
N GLN A 225 -5.83 -3.95 2.04
CA GLN A 225 -5.44 -2.56 1.85
C GLN A 225 -4.22 -2.52 0.92
N ALA A 226 -3.83 -1.31 0.51
CA ALA A 226 -2.61 -1.12 -0.23
C ALA A 226 -1.38 -1.48 0.63
N VAL A 227 -0.43 -2.18 0.03
CA VAL A 227 0.79 -2.69 0.66
C VAL A 227 2.01 -2.42 -0.22
N LEU A 228 3.12 -2.06 0.41
CA LEU A 228 4.43 -2.04 -0.23
C LEU A 228 5.02 -3.44 -0.12
N ILE A 229 5.36 -4.02 -1.27
CA ILE A 229 5.97 -5.34 -1.38
C ILE A 229 7.38 -5.24 -1.95
N ARG A 230 8.24 -6.20 -1.59
CA ARG A 230 9.58 -6.38 -2.18
C ARG A 230 9.80 -7.83 -2.60
N SER A 231 10.69 -8.03 -3.57
CA SER A 231 11.10 -9.38 -3.95
C SER A 231 11.96 -10.02 -2.87
N VAL A 232 11.82 -11.32 -2.65
CA VAL A 232 12.81 -12.11 -1.90
C VAL A 232 14.09 -12.33 -2.71
N THR A 233 14.01 -12.18 -4.03
CA THR A 233 15.12 -12.39 -4.96
C THR A 233 15.61 -11.04 -5.47
N SER A 234 16.87 -10.70 -5.19
CA SER A 234 17.46 -9.48 -5.75
C SER A 234 17.81 -9.68 -7.23
N HIS A 235 17.42 -8.74 -8.09
CA HIS A 235 17.77 -8.82 -9.51
C HIS A 235 19.25 -8.47 -9.75
N PRO A 236 20.00 -9.18 -10.62
CA PRO A 236 21.41 -8.89 -10.89
C PRO A 236 21.72 -7.45 -11.33
N ARG A 237 20.76 -6.77 -11.97
CA ARG A 237 20.84 -5.34 -12.39
C ARG A 237 21.19 -4.37 -11.25
N ILE A 238 20.89 -4.75 -10.01
CA ILE A 238 21.15 -3.97 -8.80
C ILE A 238 22.65 -3.91 -8.45
N GLU A 239 23.47 -4.87 -8.90
CA GLU A 239 24.89 -4.91 -8.52
C GLU A 239 25.68 -3.66 -8.96
N ALA A 240 25.16 -2.91 -9.94
CA ALA A 240 25.71 -1.64 -10.40
C ALA A 240 25.41 -0.44 -9.48
N ILE A 241 24.52 -0.57 -8.48
CA ILE A 241 24.19 0.52 -7.52
C ILE A 241 25.35 0.77 -6.53
N ARG A 242 26.41 -0.05 -6.56
CA ARG A 242 27.64 0.05 -5.73
C ARG A 242 28.37 1.41 -5.79
N ARG A 243 27.98 2.34 -6.66
CA ARG A 243 28.57 3.69 -6.76
C ARG A 243 27.91 4.76 -5.87
N PHE A 244 26.78 4.46 -5.22
CA PHE A 244 26.17 5.38 -4.26
C PHE A 244 26.61 5.02 -2.85
N SER A 245 27.44 5.87 -2.24
CA SER A 245 27.73 5.80 -0.82
C SER A 245 26.50 6.25 -0.04
N SER A 246 26.32 5.78 1.20
CA SER A 246 25.29 6.30 2.11
C SER A 246 25.35 7.82 2.31
N ALA A 247 26.51 8.43 2.02
CA ALA A 247 26.73 9.87 2.03
C ALA A 247 25.98 10.62 0.91
N ASP A 248 25.82 10.01 -0.28
CA ASP A 248 25.21 10.67 -1.45
C ASP A 248 23.67 10.73 -1.35
N LEU A 249 23.06 9.77 -0.63
CA LEU A 249 21.61 9.66 -0.45
C LEU A 249 21.00 10.75 0.47
N ASN A 250 21.83 11.42 1.26
CA ASN A 250 21.45 12.47 2.20
C ASN A 250 21.97 13.87 1.79
N ALA A 251 22.62 13.99 0.64
CA ALA A 251 23.12 15.28 0.18
C ALA A 251 21.96 16.20 -0.28
N PRO A 252 21.96 17.50 0.07
CA PRO A 252 20.99 18.44 -0.46
C PRO A 252 21.13 18.54 -1.99
N PRO A 253 20.03 18.80 -2.73
CA PRO A 253 20.08 18.93 -4.18
C PRO A 253 21.08 20.02 -4.57
N GLN A 254 22.12 19.64 -5.31
CA GLN A 254 23.10 20.59 -5.82
C GLN A 254 22.41 21.53 -6.83
N PRO A 255 22.55 22.86 -6.71
CA PRO A 255 22.09 23.77 -7.74
C PRO A 255 22.83 23.49 -9.06
N PRO A 256 22.22 23.81 -10.22
CA PRO A 256 22.86 23.59 -11.51
C PRO A 256 24.20 24.32 -11.55
N SER A 257 25.28 23.57 -11.76
CA SER A 257 26.62 24.11 -11.79
C SER A 257 26.79 25.02 -13.01
N SER A 258 27.08 26.29 -12.74
CA SER A 258 27.65 27.19 -13.72
C SER A 258 29.10 26.78 -13.95
N SER A 259 29.41 26.50 -15.20
CA SER A 259 30.77 26.24 -15.66
C SER A 259 31.63 27.49 -15.45
N SER A 260 32.66 27.38 -14.62
CA SER A 260 33.83 28.25 -14.74
C SER A 260 35.09 27.42 -14.50
N SER A 261 35.85 27.31 -15.57
CA SER A 261 37.19 26.77 -15.62
C SER A 261 38.15 27.67 -14.86
N SER A 262 38.91 27.13 -13.92
CA SER A 262 40.26 27.65 -13.64
C SER A 262 41.18 26.53 -13.19
N SER A 263 42.25 26.40 -13.96
CA SER A 263 43.40 25.55 -13.77
C SER A 263 44.27 26.05 -12.61
N SER A 264 44.70 25.17 -11.72
CA SER A 264 45.97 25.36 -11.01
C SER A 264 46.57 24.00 -10.66
N THR A 265 47.81 23.86 -11.10
CA THR A 265 48.72 22.72 -10.90
C THR A 265 49.35 22.84 -9.51
N SER A 266 49.38 21.77 -8.73
CA SER A 266 50.36 21.65 -7.63
C SER A 266 50.78 20.20 -7.42
N GLU A 267 52.08 20.04 -7.23
CA GLU A 267 52.87 18.82 -7.15
C GLU A 267 52.55 17.98 -5.91
N GLN A 268 52.47 16.65 -6.08
CA GLN A 268 52.45 15.67 -4.98
C GLN A 268 53.84 15.05 -4.80
N GLN A 269 54.41 15.20 -3.61
CA GLN A 269 55.52 14.39 -3.11
C GLN A 269 54.98 13.07 -2.49
N PRO A 270 55.68 11.92 -2.65
CA PRO A 270 55.24 10.63 -2.14
C PRO A 270 55.66 10.41 -0.67
N GLN A 271 54.73 9.93 0.17
CA GLN A 271 55.03 9.38 1.50
C GLN A 271 55.13 7.84 1.48
N PRO A 272 55.95 7.22 2.36
CA PRO A 272 56.26 5.79 2.34
C PRO A 272 55.20 4.92 3.04
N PRO A 273 55.13 3.60 2.76
CA PRO A 273 54.13 2.71 3.34
C PRO A 273 54.60 2.10 4.67
N ALA A 274 53.67 1.88 5.60
CA ALA A 274 53.86 1.08 6.81
C ALA A 274 52.54 0.34 7.17
N PRO A 275 52.54 -0.69 8.04
CA PRO A 275 52.60 -2.09 7.67
C PRO A 275 51.28 -2.85 7.87
N THR A 276 51.19 -4.00 7.21
CA THR A 276 50.07 -4.96 7.22
C THR A 276 49.81 -5.55 8.60
N ALA A 277 48.62 -5.32 9.16
CA ALA A 277 48.10 -6.04 10.32
C ALA A 277 46.94 -6.95 9.90
N THR A 278 47.16 -8.24 10.01
CA THR A 278 46.20 -9.32 9.83
C THR A 278 45.14 -9.26 10.93
N THR A 279 43.90 -8.91 10.56
CA THR A 279 42.75 -8.97 11.47
C THR A 279 41.69 -9.89 10.90
N THR A 280 41.44 -10.95 11.67
CA THR A 280 40.44 -12.01 11.53
C THR A 280 39.06 -11.48 11.09
N THR A 281 38.62 -11.91 9.91
CA THR A 281 37.33 -11.55 9.30
C THR A 281 36.18 -12.29 9.99
N THR A 282 35.52 -11.64 10.95
CA THR A 282 34.15 -11.99 11.34
C THR A 282 33.22 -11.35 10.30
N SER A 283 32.60 -12.16 9.44
CA SER A 283 31.75 -11.69 8.33
C SER A 283 30.46 -11.03 8.84
N ARG A 284 30.50 -9.73 9.10
CA ARG A 284 29.30 -8.88 9.03
C ARG A 284 29.03 -8.59 7.56
N THR A 285 28.00 -9.20 7.00
CA THR A 285 27.48 -8.87 5.67
C THR A 285 26.96 -7.43 5.69
N THR A 286 27.73 -6.50 5.13
CA THR A 286 27.25 -5.15 4.81
C THR A 286 26.03 -5.24 3.91
N PRO A 287 24.94 -4.47 4.15
CA PRO A 287 23.78 -4.47 3.25
C PRO A 287 24.22 -4.09 1.84
N SER A 288 23.70 -4.78 0.82
CA SER A 288 23.93 -4.37 -0.57
C SER A 288 23.37 -2.96 -0.79
N ALA A 289 23.96 -2.18 -1.69
CA ALA A 289 23.55 -0.80 -1.94
C ALA A 289 22.05 -0.65 -2.31
N ALA A 290 21.43 -1.67 -2.92
CA ALA A 290 19.98 -1.68 -3.12
C ALA A 290 19.18 -1.88 -1.84
N SER A 291 19.64 -2.72 -0.90
CA SER A 291 18.97 -2.84 0.40
C SER A 291 18.92 -1.49 1.09
N ALA A 292 20.02 -0.72 1.06
CA ALA A 292 20.07 0.61 1.64
C ALA A 292 19.08 1.59 0.97
N LEU A 293 18.93 1.53 -0.37
CA LEU A 293 17.96 2.35 -1.09
C LEU A 293 16.50 1.95 -0.81
N ILE A 294 16.23 0.65 -0.72
CA ILE A 294 14.93 0.11 -0.32
C ILE A 294 14.58 0.60 1.09
N ASP A 295 15.52 0.48 2.03
CA ASP A 295 15.34 0.91 3.42
C ASP A 295 15.10 2.42 3.52
N LEU A 296 15.83 3.21 2.71
CA LEU A 296 15.63 4.66 2.60
C LEU A 296 14.21 4.97 2.12
N ILE A 297 13.78 4.45 0.97
CA ILE A 297 12.44 4.72 0.43
C ILE A 297 11.34 4.24 1.38
N THR A 298 11.51 3.06 1.97
CA THR A 298 10.57 2.50 2.96
C THR A 298 10.46 3.43 4.16
N SER A 299 11.57 3.96 4.68
CA SER A 299 11.59 4.94 5.76
C SER A 299 10.91 6.26 5.35
N ARG A 300 11.11 6.72 4.11
CA ARG A 300 10.44 7.91 3.57
C ARG A 300 8.93 7.74 3.49
N ILE A 301 8.47 6.60 2.97
CA ILE A 301 7.05 6.23 2.86
C ILE A 301 6.42 6.10 4.25
N ARG A 302 7.08 5.40 5.19
CA ARG A 302 6.62 5.28 6.59
C ARG A 302 6.42 6.66 7.22
N GLY A 303 7.29 7.60 6.89
CA GLY A 303 7.19 8.97 7.36
C GLY A 303 5.98 9.75 6.82
N VAL A 304 5.59 9.52 5.56
CA VAL A 304 4.35 10.08 4.98
C VAL A 304 3.13 9.47 5.66
N ILE A 305 3.10 8.14 5.82
CA ILE A 305 1.99 7.44 6.50
C ILE A 305 1.83 7.94 7.93
N ALA A 306 2.95 8.14 8.63
CA ALA A 306 2.92 8.71 9.97
C ALA A 306 2.44 10.17 9.95
N ALA A 307 2.90 10.99 9.01
CA ALA A 307 2.49 12.38 8.91
C ALA A 307 0.98 12.54 8.63
N ASP A 308 0.39 11.69 7.78
CA ASP A 308 -1.05 11.76 7.45
C ASP A 308 -1.97 11.53 8.66
N LYS A 309 -1.48 10.80 9.68
CA LYS A 309 -2.23 10.55 10.92
C LYS A 309 -2.28 11.76 11.85
N TYR A 310 -1.36 12.72 11.71
CA TYR A 310 -1.20 13.83 12.64
C TYR A 310 -1.32 15.18 11.94
N VAL A 311 -1.66 16.18 12.73
CA VAL A 311 -1.53 17.59 12.37
C VAL A 311 -0.68 18.29 13.42
N LEU A 312 0.01 19.34 13.03
CA LEU A 312 0.70 20.22 13.97
C LEU A 312 -0.31 21.25 14.49
N CYS A 313 -0.65 21.15 15.77
CA CYS A 313 -1.47 22.14 16.46
C CYS A 313 -0.53 23.11 17.19
N GLN A 314 -0.76 24.41 17.03
CA GLN A 314 -0.04 25.44 17.77
C GLN A 314 -1.05 26.41 18.37
N TYR A 315 -0.77 26.93 19.55
CA TYR A 315 -1.65 27.86 20.25
C TYR A 315 -0.89 28.64 21.31
N ASN A 316 -1.45 29.77 21.72
CA ASN A 316 -0.96 30.59 22.82
C ASN A 316 -1.77 30.29 24.08
N VAL A 317 -1.15 30.33 25.25
CA VAL A 317 -1.83 30.09 26.52
C VAL A 317 -1.19 30.88 27.66
N TYR A 318 -2.02 31.40 28.56
CA TYR A 318 -1.55 32.03 29.78
C TYR A 318 -1.13 30.99 30.83
N LYS A 319 -0.13 31.32 31.67
CA LYS A 319 0.50 30.40 32.63
C LYS A 319 -0.47 29.68 33.57
N THR A 320 -1.63 30.26 33.88
CA THR A 320 -2.64 29.66 34.75
C THR A 320 -3.34 28.46 34.11
N ALA A 321 -3.43 28.42 32.78
CA ALA A 321 -4.09 27.37 32.02
C ALA A 321 -3.11 26.34 31.42
N LEU A 322 -1.80 26.60 31.49
CA LEU A 322 -0.76 25.77 30.86
C LEU A 322 -0.84 24.28 31.24
N GLU A 323 -0.99 23.96 32.53
CA GLU A 323 -1.07 22.55 32.94
C GLU A 323 -2.33 21.84 32.42
N THR A 324 -3.43 22.57 32.28
CA THR A 324 -4.70 22.03 31.77
C THR A 324 -4.59 21.72 30.28
N VAL A 325 -4.05 22.64 29.48
CA VAL A 325 -3.90 22.46 28.03
C VAL A 325 -2.88 21.38 27.66
N LEU A 326 -1.84 21.17 28.49
CA LEU A 326 -0.87 20.08 28.29
C LEU A 326 -1.48 18.69 28.55
N LYS A 327 -2.53 18.60 29.38
CA LYS A 327 -3.31 17.35 29.53
C LYS A 327 -4.21 17.09 28.33
N ILE A 328 -4.72 18.15 27.70
CA ILE A 328 -5.52 18.07 26.47
C ILE A 328 -4.64 17.67 25.27
N THR A 329 -3.43 18.23 25.20
CA THR A 329 -2.47 17.96 24.13
C THR A 329 -1.14 17.40 24.67
N PRO A 330 -1.10 16.13 25.09
CA PRO A 330 0.14 15.52 25.61
C PRO A 330 1.23 15.41 24.54
N GLY A 331 0.83 15.45 23.26
CA GLY A 331 1.71 15.28 22.12
C GLY A 331 2.12 13.83 21.90
N ARG A 332 2.87 13.61 20.81
CA ARG A 332 3.38 12.27 20.47
C ARG A 332 4.53 11.82 21.37
N ARG A 333 5.34 12.76 21.87
CA ARG A 333 6.42 12.54 22.86
C ARG A 333 6.22 13.46 24.05
N ALA A 334 6.16 14.75 23.77
CA ALA A 334 5.80 15.83 24.68
C ALA A 334 5.42 17.05 23.82
N ALA A 335 4.62 17.96 24.37
CA ALA A 335 4.40 19.26 23.75
C ALA A 335 5.65 20.15 23.89
N THR A 336 5.93 20.96 22.87
CA THR A 336 6.97 21.99 22.95
C THR A 336 6.35 23.25 23.52
N VAL A 337 6.94 23.81 24.58
CA VAL A 337 6.46 25.05 25.23
C VAL A 337 7.55 26.10 25.14
N SER A 338 7.23 27.27 24.59
CA SER A 338 8.15 28.40 24.45
C SER A 338 7.54 29.65 25.08
N PRO A 339 8.27 30.38 25.95
CA PRO A 339 7.77 31.63 26.53
C PRO A 339 7.61 32.69 25.45
N LEU A 340 6.55 33.50 25.54
CA LEU A 340 6.34 34.66 24.68
C LEU A 340 6.95 35.92 25.32
N ARG A 341 7.06 37.00 24.53
CA ARG A 341 7.53 38.31 25.01
C ARG A 341 6.57 38.92 26.02
N GLU A 342 5.28 38.65 25.88
CA GLU A 342 4.27 39.08 26.84
C GLU A 342 4.35 38.23 28.10
N ASP A 343 4.42 38.89 29.25
CA ASP A 343 4.64 38.23 30.53
C ASP A 343 3.50 37.28 30.88
N GLY A 344 3.87 36.03 31.19
CA GLY A 344 2.92 34.99 31.60
C GLY A 344 2.29 34.22 30.44
N TRP A 345 2.63 34.53 29.18
CA TRP A 345 2.17 33.78 28.02
C TRP A 345 3.21 32.77 27.52
N SER A 346 2.72 31.68 26.95
CA SER A 346 3.53 30.66 26.30
C SER A 346 2.89 30.20 25.00
N ALA A 347 3.71 29.98 23.97
CA ALA A 347 3.30 29.29 22.76
C ALA A 347 3.56 27.79 22.92
N VAL A 348 2.57 26.98 22.58
CA VAL A 348 2.65 25.52 22.58
C VAL A 348 2.63 25.02 21.15
N SER A 349 3.47 24.04 20.83
CA SER A 349 3.50 23.35 19.54
C SER A 349 3.49 21.84 19.75
N VAL A 350 2.52 21.16 19.17
CA VAL A 350 2.21 19.77 19.50
C VAL A 350 1.57 19.01 18.34
N MET A 351 1.96 17.75 18.16
CA MET A 351 1.32 16.85 17.20
C MET A 351 0.04 16.26 17.80
N VAL A 352 -1.08 16.40 17.09
CA VAL A 352 -2.41 15.91 17.48
C VAL A 352 -2.95 14.97 16.40
N LEU A 353 -3.69 13.93 16.77
CA LEU A 353 -4.32 13.04 15.79
C LEU A 353 -5.34 13.81 14.95
N LYS A 354 -5.25 13.67 13.62
CA LYS A 354 -6.11 14.39 12.67
C LYS A 354 -7.60 14.14 12.92
N GLY A 355 -7.98 12.93 13.34
CA GLY A 355 -9.37 12.58 13.65
C GLY A 355 -9.92 13.19 14.95
N GLN A 356 -9.08 13.75 15.81
CA GLN A 356 -9.46 14.34 17.10
C GLN A 356 -9.28 15.86 17.14
N ILE A 357 -8.78 16.47 16.05
CA ILE A 357 -8.35 17.86 16.09
C ILE A 357 -9.49 18.83 16.41
N ALA A 358 -10.70 18.62 15.87
CA ALA A 358 -11.84 19.49 16.13
C ALA A 358 -12.19 19.53 17.62
N GLU A 359 -12.36 18.36 18.24
CA GLU A 359 -12.64 18.24 19.68
C GLU A 359 -11.50 18.81 20.53
N VAL A 360 -10.25 18.64 20.10
CA VAL A 360 -9.08 19.21 20.79
C VAL A 360 -9.09 20.73 20.72
N MET A 361 -9.41 21.33 19.56
CA MET A 361 -9.48 22.79 19.41
C MET A 361 -10.57 23.38 20.33
N ASP A 362 -11.76 22.77 20.35
CA ASP A 362 -12.86 23.22 21.23
C ASP A 362 -12.45 23.17 22.72
N LYS A 363 -11.77 22.10 23.13
CA LYS A 363 -11.26 21.95 24.51
C LYS A 363 -10.15 22.95 24.85
N LEU A 364 -9.28 23.26 23.89
CA LEU A 364 -8.22 24.25 24.07
C LEU A 364 -8.81 25.65 24.25
N GLU A 365 -9.76 26.04 23.39
CA GLU A 365 -10.45 27.33 23.49
C GLU A 365 -11.19 27.44 24.83
N ALA A 366 -11.95 26.41 25.23
CA ALA A 366 -12.63 26.39 26.52
C ALA A 366 -11.68 26.45 27.73
N ALA A 367 -10.44 25.99 27.57
CA ALA A 367 -9.40 26.06 28.59
C ALA A 367 -8.63 27.40 28.59
N GLY A 368 -8.97 28.33 27.68
CA GLY A 368 -8.33 29.65 27.58
C GLY A 368 -7.09 29.70 26.69
N ALA A 369 -6.97 28.78 25.72
CA ALA A 369 -5.99 28.91 24.65
C ALA A 369 -6.46 29.90 23.59
N GLU A 370 -5.52 30.68 23.04
CA GLU A 370 -5.76 31.67 21.99
C GLU A 370 -4.95 31.33 20.73
N ASP A 371 -5.37 31.88 19.58
CA ASP A 371 -4.69 31.71 18.29
C ASP A 371 -4.42 30.24 17.90
N VAL A 372 -5.38 29.35 18.16
CA VAL A 372 -5.24 27.93 17.85
C VAL A 372 -5.18 27.72 16.33
N LEU A 373 -4.02 27.31 15.84
CA LEU A 373 -3.73 27.09 14.43
C LEU A 373 -3.33 25.64 14.17
N VAL A 374 -3.69 25.15 12.98
CA VAL A 374 -3.44 23.77 12.56
C VAL A 374 -2.70 23.76 11.23
N THR A 375 -1.56 23.08 11.18
CA THR A 375 -0.75 22.93 9.96
C THR A 375 -0.66 21.46 9.56
N ALA A 376 -0.82 21.19 8.27
CA ALA A 376 -0.67 19.85 7.73
C ALA A 376 0.80 19.41 7.71
N LEU A 377 1.05 18.14 8.02
CA LEU A 377 2.37 17.54 7.93
C LEU A 377 2.47 16.71 6.65
N HIS A 378 3.51 16.96 5.85
CA HIS A 378 3.74 16.20 4.62
C HIS A 378 4.60 14.94 4.83
N ASN A 379 5.58 14.99 5.75
CA ASN A 379 6.43 13.86 6.09
C ASN A 379 7.04 14.06 7.50
N CYS A 380 7.24 12.99 8.25
CA CYS A 380 7.98 13.00 9.51
C CYS A 380 8.88 11.77 9.64
N ARG A 381 10.01 11.84 10.35
CA ARG A 381 10.85 10.66 10.61
C ARG A 381 10.45 10.05 11.94
N VAL A 382 10.19 8.74 11.94
CA VAL A 382 9.59 8.01 13.07
C VAL A 382 10.40 6.82 13.50
#